data_AF-A0A452Z4B8-F1
#
_entry.id   AF-A0A452Z4B8-F1
#
_cell.length_a   1.000
_cell.length_b   1.000
_cell.length_c   1.000
_cell.angle_alpha   90.00
_cell.angle_beta   90.00
_cell.angle_gamma   90.00
#
_symmetry.space_group_name_H-M   'P 1'
#
loop_
_entity.id
_entity.type
_entity.pdbx_description
1 polymer ?
#
loop_
_entity_poly.entity_id
_entity_poly.type
_entity_poly.pdbx_seq_one_letter_code
_entity_poly.pdbx_strand_id
1 'polypeptide(L)'
;MAPALMRLVLALAVVSCCAAGQPGGRVDLWPMPASVTRGARTLYVARDLRLSTAGTGYKDGKAILADAFRRMVAVIQLDHAINGSYHGLPVLAGVNVAVRSPDDELKFGVDESYKLTVPATGNPIYARIEAQTVFGALHALETFSQLCYFDFVLGVTGLHWAPWTIVDKPRFPYRGLLIDTARHYLPVPVIISVIDSMVYSKLNVLHWHIVDEQSFPLEIPSYPKLSNGAYSYSEKYTINDAIHIVQ
;
A
#
# COMPACT_ATOMS: atom_id res chain seq x y z
N MET A 1 62.18 -54.53 -9.92
CA MET A 1 61.21 -54.11 -10.96
C MET A 1 59.90 -53.77 -10.25
N ALA A 2 59.21 -52.70 -10.63
CA ALA A 2 57.94 -52.24 -10.05
C ALA A 2 56.74 -53.01 -10.69
N PRO A 3 55.44 -52.74 -10.39
CA PRO A 3 54.85 -51.73 -9.48
C PRO A 3 53.59 -52.18 -8.68
N ALA A 4 52.99 -51.22 -7.95
CA ALA A 4 51.55 -51.15 -7.59
C ALA A 4 50.95 -52.28 -6.70
N LEU A 5 49.74 -52.22 -6.12
CA LEU A 5 48.79 -51.15 -5.79
C LEU A 5 48.66 -51.19 -4.23
N MET A 6 48.03 -50.31 -3.44
CA MET A 6 47.18 -49.12 -3.61
C MET A 6 47.23 -48.30 -2.30
N ARG A 7 46.85 -47.00 -2.31
CA ARG A 7 46.39 -46.27 -1.11
C ARG A 7 45.20 -45.38 -1.48
N LEU A 8 44.10 -45.53 -0.75
CA LEU A 8 42.89 -44.72 -0.90
C LEU A 8 43.12 -43.35 -0.24
N VAL A 9 43.27 -42.30 -1.04
CA VAL A 9 43.35 -40.91 -0.54
C VAL A 9 42.00 -40.23 -0.76
N LEU A 10 41.40 -39.76 0.33
CA LEU A 10 40.12 -39.08 0.33
C LEU A 10 40.29 -37.65 -0.24
N ALA A 11 39.95 -37.46 -1.51
CA ALA A 11 39.97 -36.13 -2.13
C ALA A 11 38.74 -35.32 -1.68
N LEU A 12 38.92 -34.46 -0.68
CA LEU A 12 37.88 -33.53 -0.23
C LEU A 12 37.74 -32.40 -1.28
N ALA A 13 36.81 -32.57 -2.22
CA ALA A 13 36.47 -31.53 -3.18
C ALA A 13 35.77 -30.37 -2.45
N VAL A 14 36.54 -29.36 -2.04
CA VAL A 14 35.99 -28.07 -1.62
C VAL A 14 35.38 -27.41 -2.84
N VAL A 15 34.09 -27.65 -3.06
CA VAL A 15 33.27 -26.82 -3.93
C VAL A 15 33.18 -25.46 -3.24
N SER A 16 34.12 -24.59 -3.56
CA SER A 16 34.02 -23.16 -3.27
C SER A 16 32.84 -22.64 -4.05
N CYS A 17 31.65 -22.72 -3.44
CA CYS A 17 30.46 -22.08 -3.95
C CYS A 17 30.70 -20.57 -3.81
N CYS A 18 31.29 -19.99 -4.85
CA CYS A 18 31.30 -18.56 -5.08
C CYS A 18 29.84 -18.12 -5.26
N ALA A 19 29.14 -17.98 -4.14
CA ALA A 19 27.93 -17.20 -4.04
C ALA A 19 28.34 -15.75 -4.31
N ALA A 20 28.43 -15.43 -5.61
CA ALA A 20 28.49 -14.06 -6.09
C ALA A 20 27.17 -13.40 -5.68
N GLY A 21 27.16 -12.86 -4.46
CA GLY A 21 26.05 -12.08 -3.95
C GLY A 21 25.80 -10.95 -4.93
N GLN A 22 24.69 -11.04 -5.66
CA GLN A 22 24.30 -9.96 -6.55
C GLN A 22 24.14 -8.69 -5.69
N PRO A 23 24.72 -7.54 -6.08
CA PRO A 23 24.60 -6.29 -5.34
C PRO A 23 23.20 -5.66 -5.49
N GLY A 24 22.18 -6.48 -5.71
CA GLY A 24 20.79 -6.07 -5.74
C GLY A 24 20.30 -5.90 -4.32
N GLY A 25 20.34 -4.67 -3.80
CA GLY A 25 19.82 -4.32 -2.47
C GLY A 25 18.41 -4.85 -2.24
N ARG A 26 18.01 -5.02 -0.98
CA ARG A 26 16.71 -5.57 -0.60
C ARG A 26 15.55 -4.78 -1.22
N VAL A 27 14.44 -5.46 -1.54
CA VAL A 27 13.17 -4.83 -1.95
C VAL A 27 12.20 -4.99 -0.78
N ASP A 28 11.93 -3.91 -0.08
CA ASP A 28 11.04 -3.89 1.08
C ASP A 28 9.62 -3.49 0.65
N LEU A 29 8.98 -4.37 -0.14
CA LEU A 29 7.58 -4.26 -0.54
C LEU A 29 6.74 -5.30 0.20
N TRP A 30 5.60 -4.89 0.74
CA TRP A 30 4.64 -5.76 1.42
C TRP A 30 3.18 -5.36 1.12
N PRO A 31 2.30 -6.29 0.71
CA PRO A 31 2.62 -7.61 0.17
C PRO A 31 3.52 -7.52 -1.06
N MET A 32 4.37 -8.53 -1.30
CA MET A 32 5.22 -8.58 -2.48
C MET A 32 4.35 -8.66 -3.76
N PRO A 33 4.50 -7.73 -4.72
CA PRO A 33 3.72 -7.74 -5.96
C PRO A 33 3.98 -8.96 -6.84
N ALA A 34 3.00 -9.31 -7.68
CA ALA A 34 3.08 -10.47 -8.58
C ALA A 34 4.25 -10.41 -9.58
N SER A 35 4.68 -9.21 -10.00
CA SER A 35 5.86 -9.00 -10.85
C SER A 35 6.53 -7.67 -10.53
N VAL A 36 7.85 -7.68 -10.35
CA VAL A 36 8.67 -6.52 -10.00
C VAL A 36 9.95 -6.51 -10.83
N THR A 37 10.12 -5.48 -11.66
CA THR A 37 11.36 -5.17 -12.38
C THR A 37 11.87 -3.81 -11.92
N ARG A 38 13.19 -3.69 -11.76
CA ARG A 38 13.88 -2.50 -11.24
C ARG A 38 15.19 -2.23 -11.97
N GLY A 39 15.67 -1.01 -11.88
CA GLY A 39 16.99 -0.60 -12.36
C GLY A 39 18.02 -0.48 -11.23
N ALA A 40 18.85 0.55 -11.33
CA ALA A 40 19.95 0.82 -10.39
C ALA A 40 20.17 2.32 -10.11
N ARG A 41 19.28 3.21 -10.60
CA ARG A 41 19.42 4.67 -10.43
C ARG A 41 18.58 5.16 -9.25
N THR A 42 19.09 6.12 -8.49
CA THR A 42 18.30 6.85 -7.49
C THR A 42 17.62 8.05 -8.14
N LEU A 43 16.36 8.28 -7.77
CA LEU A 43 15.58 9.48 -8.00
C LEU A 43 15.30 10.15 -6.66
N TYR A 44 14.83 11.39 -6.71
CA TYR A 44 14.29 12.10 -5.55
C TYR A 44 12.85 12.50 -5.83
N VAL A 45 12.03 12.61 -4.79
CA VAL A 45 10.60 12.92 -4.91
C VAL A 45 10.42 14.42 -4.67
N ALA A 46 9.69 15.12 -5.54
CA ALA A 46 9.41 16.55 -5.35
C ALA A 46 8.58 16.76 -4.07
N ARG A 47 8.89 17.84 -3.34
CA ARG A 47 8.08 18.26 -2.19
C ARG A 47 6.65 18.64 -2.59
N ASP A 48 6.50 19.31 -3.73
CA ASP A 48 5.20 19.65 -4.32
C ASP A 48 4.69 18.53 -5.25
N LEU A 49 4.82 17.26 -4.84
CA LEU A 49 4.45 16.10 -5.65
C LEU A 49 3.02 16.24 -6.19
N ARG A 50 2.87 16.18 -7.52
CA ARG A 50 1.60 16.49 -8.19
C ARG A 50 0.84 15.23 -8.59
N LEU A 51 -0.45 15.18 -8.27
CA LEU A 51 -1.37 14.23 -8.89
C LEU A 51 -1.76 14.75 -10.28
N SER A 52 -1.55 13.93 -11.30
CA SER A 52 -2.12 14.10 -12.63
C SER A 52 -3.11 12.97 -12.91
N THR A 53 -4.25 13.29 -13.51
CA THR A 53 -5.25 12.31 -13.95
C THR A 53 -5.37 12.26 -15.48
N ALA A 54 -4.34 12.72 -16.21
CA ALA A 54 -4.35 12.75 -17.66
C ALA A 54 -4.50 11.33 -18.25
N GLY A 55 -5.49 11.17 -19.13
CA GLY A 55 -5.84 9.89 -19.74
C GLY A 55 -6.73 8.98 -18.89
N THR A 56 -7.25 9.44 -17.75
CA THR A 56 -8.26 8.72 -16.96
C THR A 56 -9.64 8.75 -17.62
N GLY A 57 -10.42 7.69 -17.46
CA GLY A 57 -11.88 7.67 -17.65
C GLY A 57 -12.66 7.99 -16.36
N TYR A 58 -11.99 7.94 -15.21
CA TYR A 58 -12.59 8.18 -13.89
C TYR A 58 -12.53 9.66 -13.47
N LYS A 59 -13.69 10.27 -13.21
CA LYS A 59 -13.81 11.72 -12.95
C LYS A 59 -13.52 12.14 -11.50
N ASP A 60 -13.27 11.20 -10.59
CA ASP A 60 -12.99 11.44 -9.16
C ASP A 60 -14.00 12.35 -8.43
N GLY A 61 -15.29 12.25 -8.78
CA GLY A 61 -16.34 13.11 -8.22
C GLY A 61 -16.57 12.93 -6.71
N LYS A 62 -16.12 11.82 -6.15
CA LYS A 62 -16.12 11.51 -4.70
C LYS A 62 -14.78 11.81 -4.02
N ALA A 63 -13.80 12.38 -4.73
CA ALA A 63 -12.44 12.66 -4.27
C ALA A 63 -11.62 11.43 -3.80
N ILE A 64 -12.03 10.20 -4.14
CA ILE A 64 -11.37 8.95 -3.73
C ILE A 64 -9.88 8.93 -4.10
N LEU A 65 -9.52 9.33 -5.33
CA LEU A 65 -8.11 9.40 -5.75
C LEU A 65 -7.39 10.60 -5.11
N ALA A 66 -8.04 11.76 -5.04
CA ALA A 66 -7.46 12.95 -4.43
C ALA A 66 -7.13 12.74 -2.94
N ASP A 67 -8.02 12.10 -2.17
CA ASP A 67 -7.80 11.77 -0.76
C ASP A 67 -6.77 10.66 -0.57
N ALA A 68 -6.80 9.61 -1.39
CA ALA A 68 -5.77 8.58 -1.36
C ALA A 68 -4.37 9.14 -1.66
N PHE A 69 -4.27 10.06 -2.64
CA PHE A 69 -3.02 10.75 -2.94
C PHE A 69 -2.57 11.65 -1.78
N ARG A 70 -3.49 12.40 -1.14
CA ARG A 70 -3.18 13.20 0.06
C ARG A 70 -2.62 12.33 1.19
N ARG A 71 -3.28 11.20 1.51
CA ARG A 71 -2.82 10.25 2.55
C ARG A 71 -1.44 9.67 2.20
N MET A 72 -1.25 9.23 0.95
CA MET A 72 0.05 8.72 0.47
C MET A 72 1.16 9.78 0.58
N VAL A 73 0.89 11.05 0.24
CA VAL A 73 1.86 12.15 0.39
C VAL A 73 2.23 12.37 1.87
N ALA A 74 1.26 12.33 2.79
CA ALA A 74 1.53 12.45 4.22
C ALA A 74 2.46 11.32 4.74
N VAL A 75 2.23 10.08 4.29
CA VAL A 75 3.07 8.92 4.65
C VAL A 75 4.53 9.08 4.16
N ILE A 76 4.75 9.51 2.90
CA ILE A 76 6.11 9.57 2.32
C ILE A 76 6.91 10.82 2.70
N GLN A 77 6.26 11.89 3.16
CA GLN A 77 6.93 13.12 3.56
C GLN A 77 7.30 13.11 5.05
N LEU A 78 6.43 12.59 5.92
CA LEU A 78 6.53 12.71 7.38
C LEU A 78 6.54 14.18 7.86
N ASP A 79 6.15 14.45 9.11
CA ASP A 79 6.14 15.82 9.66
C ASP A 79 7.53 16.47 9.79
N HIS A 80 8.59 15.73 9.43
CA HIS A 80 10.00 16.10 9.62
C HIS A 80 10.76 16.38 8.30
N ALA A 81 10.08 16.48 7.15
CA ALA A 81 10.72 16.87 5.88
C ALA A 81 11.22 18.33 5.91
N ILE A 82 12.47 18.51 6.32
CA ILE A 82 13.22 19.78 6.26
C ILE A 82 13.41 20.20 4.78
N ASN A 83 13.66 21.49 4.53
CA ASN A 83 14.00 22.00 3.19
C ASN A 83 15.38 21.50 2.70
N GLY A 84 15.47 20.25 2.25
CA GLY A 84 16.63 19.76 1.50
C GLY A 84 16.71 20.35 0.08
N SER A 85 17.93 20.41 -0.48
CA SER A 85 18.18 20.99 -1.82
C SER A 85 18.52 19.93 -2.87
N TYR A 86 17.83 19.96 -4.00
CA TYR A 86 17.88 18.95 -5.06
C TYR A 86 18.97 19.22 -6.13
N HIS A 87 20.06 19.92 -5.80
CA HIS A 87 21.01 20.47 -6.79
C HIS A 87 21.51 19.46 -7.84
N GLY A 88 21.00 19.56 -9.07
CA GLY A 88 21.39 18.72 -10.21
C GLY A 88 20.87 17.28 -10.17
N LEU A 89 20.01 16.94 -9.20
CA LEU A 89 19.50 15.58 -8.99
C LEU A 89 18.24 15.32 -9.86
N PRO A 90 17.99 14.07 -10.30
CA PRO A 90 16.79 13.74 -11.05
C PRO A 90 15.56 13.65 -10.13
N VAL A 91 14.65 14.62 -10.27
CA VAL A 91 13.46 14.76 -9.41
C VAL A 91 12.19 14.27 -10.11
N LEU A 92 11.41 13.44 -9.41
CA LEU A 92 10.07 12.99 -9.75
C LEU A 92 9.05 14.09 -9.36
N ALA A 93 8.46 14.74 -10.36
CA ALA A 93 7.55 15.87 -10.18
C ALA A 93 6.12 15.45 -9.81
N GLY A 94 5.71 14.22 -10.10
CA GLY A 94 4.35 13.78 -9.85
C GLY A 94 4.05 12.32 -10.16
N VAL A 95 2.79 11.95 -9.94
CA VAL A 95 2.21 10.64 -10.26
C VAL A 95 1.02 10.86 -11.19
N ASN A 96 1.06 10.25 -12.37
CA ASN A 96 -0.06 10.23 -13.30
C ASN A 96 -0.88 8.95 -13.13
N VAL A 97 -2.12 9.08 -12.66
CA VAL A 97 -3.05 7.99 -12.43
C VAL A 97 -4.08 7.93 -13.57
N ALA A 98 -4.07 6.84 -14.32
CA ALA A 98 -5.05 6.57 -15.38
C ALA A 98 -5.90 5.35 -15.01
N VAL A 99 -7.14 5.60 -14.58
CA VAL A 99 -8.14 4.57 -14.31
C VAL A 99 -9.04 4.43 -15.53
N ARG A 100 -9.30 3.19 -15.99
CA ARG A 100 -10.09 2.94 -17.20
C ARG A 100 -11.60 3.02 -16.96
N SER A 101 -12.10 2.40 -15.90
CA SER A 101 -13.52 2.38 -15.55
C SER A 101 -13.95 3.70 -14.89
N PRO A 102 -15.13 4.24 -15.21
CA PRO A 102 -15.75 5.30 -14.42
C PRO A 102 -16.47 4.77 -13.16
N ASP A 103 -16.65 3.45 -13.02
CA ASP A 103 -17.31 2.81 -11.86
C ASP A 103 -16.38 2.78 -10.64
N ASP A 104 -16.91 3.26 -9.51
CA ASP A 104 -16.29 3.25 -8.18
C ASP A 104 -17.17 2.55 -7.11
N GLU A 105 -18.15 1.74 -7.53
CA GLU A 105 -18.95 0.92 -6.64
C GLU A 105 -18.15 -0.31 -6.17
N LEU A 106 -17.95 -0.44 -4.85
CA LEU A 106 -17.22 -1.56 -4.26
C LEU A 106 -18.05 -2.84 -4.32
N LYS A 107 -17.60 -3.79 -5.14
CA LYS A 107 -18.25 -5.09 -5.39
C LYS A 107 -17.32 -6.24 -5.05
N PHE A 108 -17.87 -7.38 -4.63
CA PHE A 108 -17.09 -8.61 -4.49
C PHE A 108 -16.47 -8.99 -5.85
N GLY A 109 -15.15 -9.18 -5.86
CA GLY A 109 -14.42 -9.51 -7.09
C GLY A 109 -14.20 -8.33 -8.04
N VAL A 110 -14.30 -7.08 -7.56
CA VAL A 110 -13.88 -5.89 -8.33
C VAL A 110 -12.41 -6.01 -8.78
N ASP A 111 -12.08 -5.43 -9.94
CA ASP A 111 -10.72 -5.50 -10.49
C ASP A 111 -9.77 -4.56 -9.73
N GLU A 112 -9.03 -5.15 -8.81
CA GLU A 112 -7.98 -4.53 -7.98
C GLU A 112 -6.59 -4.56 -8.64
N SER A 113 -6.48 -4.89 -9.93
CA SER A 113 -5.18 -4.96 -10.63
C SER A 113 -4.64 -3.61 -11.04
N TYR A 114 -3.31 -3.50 -11.07
CA TYR A 114 -2.63 -2.29 -11.50
C TYR A 114 -1.25 -2.57 -12.12
N LYS A 115 -0.76 -1.55 -12.83
CA LYS A 115 0.62 -1.44 -13.26
C LYS A 115 1.19 -0.09 -12.82
N LEU A 116 2.29 -0.13 -12.09
CA LEU A 116 3.05 1.03 -11.64
C LEU A 116 4.38 1.08 -12.41
N THR A 117 4.68 2.20 -13.06
CA THR A 117 5.94 2.44 -13.76
C THR A 117 6.58 3.72 -13.25
N VAL A 118 7.85 3.67 -12.82
CA VAL A 118 8.61 4.86 -12.41
C VAL A 118 9.81 5.00 -13.34
N PRO A 119 9.82 5.95 -14.29
CA PRO A 119 10.93 6.13 -15.24
C PRO A 119 12.13 6.81 -14.56
N ALA A 120 13.36 6.41 -14.93
CA ALA A 120 14.59 7.00 -14.37
C ALA A 120 15.04 8.31 -15.05
N THR A 121 14.35 8.74 -16.11
CA THR A 121 14.66 9.93 -16.91
C THR A 121 13.38 10.48 -17.53
N GLY A 122 13.32 11.80 -17.68
CA GLY A 122 12.19 12.53 -18.25
C GLY A 122 12.33 14.02 -17.94
N ASN A 123 11.50 14.86 -18.56
CA ASN A 123 11.43 16.28 -18.23
C ASN A 123 10.01 16.82 -18.53
N PRO A 124 9.14 16.99 -17.52
CA PRO A 124 9.28 16.52 -16.12
C PRO A 124 9.22 14.99 -16.00
N ILE A 125 9.73 14.42 -14.91
CA ILE A 125 9.60 12.98 -14.61
C ILE A 125 8.29 12.74 -13.85
N TYR A 126 7.45 11.82 -14.34
CA TYR A 126 6.22 11.38 -13.67
C TYR A 126 6.21 9.85 -13.53
N ALA A 127 5.78 9.36 -12.36
CA ALA A 127 5.38 7.96 -12.22
C ALA A 127 4.05 7.76 -12.93
N ARG A 128 3.78 6.56 -13.44
CA ARG A 128 2.54 6.21 -14.15
C ARG A 128 1.88 5.02 -13.49
N ILE A 129 0.65 5.23 -13.03
CA ILE A 129 -0.25 4.19 -12.52
C ILE A 129 -1.32 3.96 -13.58
N GLU A 130 -1.50 2.71 -13.99
CA GLU A 130 -2.55 2.26 -14.90
C GLU A 130 -3.38 1.19 -14.19
N ALA A 131 -4.68 1.39 -14.04
CA ALA A 131 -5.57 0.45 -13.34
C ALA A 131 -6.91 0.31 -14.07
N GLN A 132 -7.58 -0.84 -13.91
CA GLN A 132 -8.90 -1.05 -14.49
C GLN A 132 -9.99 -0.29 -13.72
N THR A 133 -9.93 -0.29 -12.38
CA THR A 133 -10.83 0.47 -11.50
C THR A 133 -10.06 1.38 -10.55
N VAL A 134 -10.77 2.24 -9.82
CA VAL A 134 -10.17 3.11 -8.80
C VAL A 134 -9.43 2.30 -7.72
N PHE A 135 -9.96 1.12 -7.34
CA PHE A 135 -9.39 0.27 -6.29
C PHE A 135 -7.98 -0.26 -6.64
N GLY A 136 -7.74 -0.62 -7.90
CA GLY A 136 -6.39 -0.96 -8.37
C GLY A 136 -5.42 0.23 -8.26
N ALA A 137 -5.88 1.45 -8.52
CA ALA A 137 -5.05 2.65 -8.35
C ALA A 137 -4.75 2.95 -6.87
N LEU A 138 -5.67 2.66 -5.94
CA LEU A 138 -5.40 2.76 -4.50
C LEU A 138 -4.25 1.82 -4.07
N HIS A 139 -4.30 0.55 -4.49
CA HIS A 139 -3.22 -0.43 -4.22
C HIS A 139 -1.89 -0.04 -4.88
N ALA A 140 -1.94 0.65 -6.01
CA ALA A 140 -0.76 1.18 -6.70
C ALA A 140 -0.13 2.38 -5.97
N LEU A 141 -0.94 3.28 -5.40
CA LEU A 141 -0.47 4.40 -4.58
C LEU A 141 0.20 3.91 -3.30
N GLU A 142 -0.39 2.90 -2.64
CA GLU A 142 0.26 2.25 -1.49
C GLU A 142 1.57 1.57 -1.88
N THR A 143 1.63 0.90 -3.03
CA THR A 143 2.89 0.28 -3.49
C THR A 143 3.92 1.32 -3.89
N PHE A 144 3.50 2.51 -4.36
CA PHE A 144 4.39 3.63 -4.61
C PHE A 144 4.93 4.23 -3.30
N SER A 145 4.12 4.32 -2.23
CA SER A 145 4.57 4.84 -0.94
C SER A 145 5.76 4.04 -0.39
N GLN A 146 5.71 2.71 -0.54
CA GLN A 146 6.75 1.78 -0.12
C GLN A 146 8.04 1.83 -0.97
N LEU A 147 8.02 2.46 -2.17
CA LEU A 147 9.23 2.73 -2.96
C LEU A 147 9.96 4.00 -2.50
N CYS A 148 9.31 4.84 -1.70
CA CYS A 148 9.88 6.05 -1.14
C CYS A 148 10.61 5.76 0.18
N TYR A 149 11.74 6.41 0.39
CA TYR A 149 12.47 6.40 1.66
C TYR A 149 12.85 7.83 2.03
N PHE A 150 13.01 8.13 3.32
CA PHE A 150 13.51 9.43 3.75
C PHE A 150 15.04 9.40 3.89
N ASP A 151 15.73 10.29 3.19
CA ASP A 151 17.16 10.49 3.31
C ASP A 151 17.45 11.50 4.44
N PHE A 152 17.87 10.99 5.60
CA PHE A 152 18.17 11.82 6.78
C PHE A 152 19.42 12.70 6.61
N VAL A 153 20.29 12.44 5.63
CA VAL A 153 21.51 13.23 5.39
C VAL A 153 21.19 14.43 4.50
N LEU A 154 20.36 14.22 3.47
CA LEU A 154 19.97 15.25 2.51
C LEU A 154 18.68 15.98 2.90
N GLY A 155 17.89 15.42 3.82
CA GLY A 155 16.60 15.98 4.25
C GLY A 155 15.53 15.91 3.16
N VAL A 156 15.53 14.87 2.33
CA VAL A 156 14.61 14.71 1.18
C VAL A 156 14.10 13.28 1.07
N THR A 157 12.91 13.12 0.50
CA THR A 157 12.39 11.81 0.11
C THR A 157 13.09 11.33 -1.16
N GLY A 158 13.78 10.20 -1.08
CA GLY A 158 14.39 9.50 -2.20
C GLY A 158 13.53 8.36 -2.73
N LEU A 159 13.85 7.89 -3.95
CA LEU A 159 13.31 6.67 -4.52
C LEU A 159 14.45 5.89 -5.18
N HIS A 160 14.72 4.72 -4.62
CA HIS A 160 15.86 3.89 -5.01
C HIS A 160 15.53 2.96 -6.20
N TRP A 161 16.55 2.64 -7.00
CA TRP A 161 16.57 1.63 -8.08
C TRP A 161 15.56 1.83 -9.24
N ALA A 162 15.30 3.07 -9.62
CA ALA A 162 14.64 3.38 -10.88
C ALA A 162 15.46 2.89 -12.12
N PRO A 163 14.80 2.57 -13.25
CA PRO A 163 13.35 2.60 -13.43
C PRO A 163 12.65 1.39 -12.80
N TRP A 164 11.44 1.59 -12.27
CA TRP A 164 10.58 0.50 -11.80
C TRP A 164 9.53 0.15 -12.84
N THR A 165 9.16 -1.13 -12.89
CA THR A 165 7.94 -1.62 -13.51
C THR A 165 7.38 -2.73 -12.64
N ILE A 166 6.23 -2.46 -12.02
CA ILE A 166 5.50 -3.36 -11.14
C ILE A 166 4.16 -3.66 -11.81
N VAL A 167 3.79 -4.94 -11.87
CA VAL A 167 2.47 -5.40 -12.33
C VAL A 167 1.92 -6.31 -11.26
N ASP A 168 0.72 -6.03 -10.79
CA ASP A 168 0.17 -6.70 -9.62
C ASP A 168 -1.35 -6.89 -9.69
N LYS A 169 -1.81 -7.89 -8.95
CA LYS A 169 -3.21 -8.15 -8.65
C LYS A 169 -3.31 -9.09 -7.45
N PRO A 170 -4.32 -8.96 -6.59
CA PRO A 170 -4.50 -9.89 -5.49
C PRO A 170 -4.80 -11.31 -5.98
N ARG A 171 -4.27 -12.30 -5.27
CA ARG A 171 -4.57 -13.73 -5.53
C ARG A 171 -6.01 -14.10 -5.16
N PHE A 172 -6.58 -13.41 -4.17
CA PHE A 172 -7.93 -13.67 -3.64
C PHE A 172 -8.71 -12.35 -3.51
N PRO A 173 -10.00 -12.32 -3.90
CA PRO A 173 -10.82 -11.10 -3.87
C PRO A 173 -11.30 -10.72 -2.46
N TYR A 174 -11.31 -11.66 -1.51
CA TYR A 174 -11.67 -11.42 -0.11
C TYR A 174 -10.41 -11.46 0.75
N ARG A 175 -10.07 -10.33 1.38
CA ARG A 175 -8.92 -10.19 2.28
C ARG A 175 -9.39 -9.44 3.53
N GLY A 176 -10.02 -10.20 4.42
CA GLY A 176 -10.77 -9.67 5.54
C GLY A 176 -9.99 -9.54 6.85
N LEU A 177 -10.34 -8.52 7.63
CA LEU A 177 -10.04 -8.43 9.07
C LEU A 177 -11.37 -8.44 9.83
N LEU A 178 -11.48 -9.27 10.87
CA LEU A 178 -12.63 -9.24 11.77
C LEU A 178 -12.31 -8.36 12.99
N ILE A 179 -13.22 -7.43 13.31
CA ILE A 179 -13.24 -6.74 14.60
C ILE A 179 -14.50 -7.14 15.35
N ASP A 180 -14.36 -7.38 16.65
CA ASP A 180 -15.46 -7.67 17.57
C ASP A 180 -15.64 -6.45 18.47
N THR A 181 -16.77 -5.76 18.29
CA THR A 181 -17.13 -4.59 19.10
C THR A 181 -18.24 -4.88 20.10
N ALA A 182 -18.65 -6.14 20.21
CA ALA A 182 -19.72 -6.58 21.11
C ALA A 182 -19.17 -7.12 22.43
N ARG A 183 -18.02 -7.80 22.40
CA ARG A 183 -17.34 -8.32 23.60
C ARG A 183 -16.61 -7.22 24.36
N HIS A 184 -16.16 -6.18 23.65
CA HIS A 184 -15.64 -4.93 24.21
C HIS A 184 -15.97 -3.81 23.21
N TYR A 185 -16.42 -2.64 23.69
CA TYR A 185 -16.65 -1.49 22.82
C TYR A 185 -15.33 -0.95 22.25
N LEU A 186 -15.30 -0.67 20.94
CA LEU A 186 -14.19 0.04 20.29
C LEU A 186 -14.62 1.46 19.88
N PRO A 187 -13.98 2.53 20.38
CA PRO A 187 -14.31 3.88 19.93
C PRO A 187 -14.16 4.05 18.42
N VAL A 188 -15.04 4.81 17.78
CA VAL A 188 -15.04 5.04 16.32
C VAL A 188 -13.65 5.43 15.77
N PRO A 189 -12.85 6.33 16.40
CA PRO A 189 -11.50 6.64 15.90
C PRO A 189 -10.54 5.44 15.88
N VAL A 190 -10.73 4.45 16.75
CA VAL A 190 -9.95 3.19 16.75
C VAL A 190 -10.34 2.32 15.56
N ILE A 191 -11.64 2.25 15.24
CA ILE A 191 -12.14 1.52 14.05
C ILE A 191 -11.58 2.16 12.76
N ILE A 192 -11.63 3.49 12.65
CA ILE A 192 -11.03 4.22 11.51
C ILE A 192 -9.51 3.95 11.43
N SER A 193 -8.79 4.01 12.55
CA SER A 193 -7.34 3.71 12.59
C SER A 193 -7.01 2.27 12.14
N VAL A 194 -7.90 1.31 12.41
CA VAL A 194 -7.80 -0.07 11.92
C VAL A 194 -8.03 -0.12 10.41
N ILE A 195 -9.02 0.60 9.87
CA ILE A 195 -9.30 0.69 8.43
C ILE A 195 -8.12 1.34 7.68
N ASP A 196 -7.54 2.43 8.20
CA ASP A 196 -6.34 3.04 7.63
C ASP A 196 -5.16 2.04 7.62
N SER A 197 -4.98 1.29 8.72
CA SER A 197 -3.92 0.27 8.84
C SER A 197 -4.12 -0.92 7.90
N MET A 198 -5.37 -1.26 7.53
CA MET A 198 -5.68 -2.32 6.56
C MET A 198 -5.15 -2.00 5.16
N VAL A 199 -5.06 -0.71 4.79
CA VAL A 199 -4.56 -0.26 3.48
C VAL A 199 -3.10 -0.68 3.28
N TYR A 200 -2.24 -0.53 4.29
CA TYR A 200 -0.81 -0.90 4.20
C TYR A 200 -0.58 -2.38 3.86
N SER A 201 -1.51 -3.26 4.26
CA SER A 201 -1.49 -4.69 3.93
C SER A 201 -2.40 -5.07 2.74
N LYS A 202 -2.97 -4.08 2.05
CA LYS A 202 -3.94 -4.24 0.95
C LYS A 202 -5.15 -5.11 1.32
N LEU A 203 -5.55 -5.13 2.60
CA LEU A 203 -6.81 -5.75 3.04
C LEU A 203 -8.00 -4.93 2.54
N ASN A 204 -9.13 -5.57 2.26
CA ASN A 204 -10.25 -4.93 1.54
C ASN A 204 -11.64 -5.22 2.12
N VAL A 205 -11.75 -5.98 3.21
CA VAL A 205 -13.02 -6.20 3.91
C VAL A 205 -12.82 -6.03 5.41
N LEU A 206 -13.57 -5.12 6.04
CA LEU A 206 -13.75 -5.11 7.48
C LEU A 206 -14.98 -5.94 7.81
N HIS A 207 -14.80 -7.11 8.41
CA HIS A 207 -15.89 -7.90 8.97
C HIS A 207 -16.18 -7.35 10.37
N TRP A 208 -17.13 -6.43 10.45
CA TRP A 208 -17.54 -5.83 11.72
C TRP A 208 -18.53 -6.75 12.45
N HIS A 209 -18.02 -7.55 13.39
CA HIS A 209 -18.82 -8.35 14.32
C HIS A 209 -19.36 -7.42 15.41
N ILE A 210 -20.47 -6.76 15.09
CA ILE A 210 -20.94 -5.58 15.81
C ILE A 210 -21.82 -5.87 17.04
N VAL A 211 -22.48 -7.03 17.10
CA VAL A 211 -23.39 -7.44 18.19
C VAL A 211 -23.15 -8.89 18.57
N ASP A 212 -23.35 -9.22 19.85
CA ASP A 212 -23.22 -10.59 20.40
C ASP A 212 -24.00 -10.70 21.73
N GLU A 213 -23.82 -11.77 22.50
CA GLU A 213 -24.52 -11.98 23.77
C GLU A 213 -24.21 -10.87 24.81
N GLN A 214 -22.97 -10.38 24.83
CA GLN A 214 -22.48 -9.49 25.88
C GLN A 214 -22.90 -8.03 25.69
N SER A 215 -23.10 -7.57 24.45
CA SER A 215 -23.67 -6.24 24.19
C SER A 215 -24.27 -6.09 22.79
N PHE A 216 -25.20 -5.12 22.69
CA PHE A 216 -25.80 -4.64 21.46
C PHE A 216 -25.54 -3.12 21.31
N PRO A 217 -24.37 -2.71 20.80
CA PRO A 217 -23.99 -1.29 20.72
C PRO A 217 -24.59 -0.54 19.52
N LEU A 218 -25.05 -1.23 18.47
CA LEU A 218 -25.61 -0.59 17.27
C LEU A 218 -27.00 0.01 17.52
N GLU A 219 -27.20 1.27 17.12
CA GLU A 219 -28.52 1.87 17.04
C GLU A 219 -29.30 1.43 15.79
N ILE A 220 -30.51 0.90 15.99
CA ILE A 220 -31.42 0.50 14.91
C ILE A 220 -32.72 1.29 15.06
N PRO A 221 -33.01 2.30 14.21
CA PRO A 221 -34.17 3.19 14.36
C PRO A 221 -35.54 2.49 14.38
N SER A 222 -35.67 1.35 13.69
CA SER A 222 -36.89 0.53 13.70
C SER A 222 -37.06 -0.32 14.98
N TYR A 223 -35.97 -0.54 15.74
CA TYR A 223 -35.94 -1.33 16.96
C TYR A 223 -35.10 -0.63 18.05
N PRO A 224 -35.46 0.59 18.48
CA PRO A 224 -34.61 1.45 19.32
C PRO A 224 -34.32 0.87 20.71
N LYS A 225 -35.11 -0.12 21.16
CA LYS A 225 -34.87 -0.83 22.43
C LYS A 225 -33.68 -1.79 22.38
N LEU A 226 -33.17 -2.17 21.21
CA LEU A 226 -32.03 -3.09 21.10
C LEU A 226 -30.75 -2.46 21.65
N SER A 227 -30.48 -1.18 21.35
CA SER A 227 -29.28 -0.49 21.87
C SER A 227 -29.33 -0.21 23.37
N ASN A 228 -30.41 -0.58 24.09
CA ASN A 228 -30.39 -0.64 25.55
C ASN A 228 -29.56 -1.82 26.08
N GLY A 229 -29.17 -2.76 25.21
CA GLY A 229 -28.19 -3.81 25.49
C GLY A 229 -26.73 -3.37 25.31
N ALA A 230 -26.45 -2.10 25.04
CA ALA A 230 -25.09 -1.56 25.08
C ALA A 230 -24.57 -1.50 26.53
N TYR A 231 -23.24 -1.51 26.73
CA TYR A 231 -22.63 -1.41 28.06
C TYR A 231 -22.97 -0.10 28.80
N SER A 232 -23.05 1.01 28.07
CA SER A 232 -23.47 2.31 28.59
C SER A 232 -24.11 3.18 27.52
N TYR A 233 -24.57 4.37 27.89
CA TYR A 233 -25.09 5.36 26.94
C TYR A 233 -24.03 5.83 25.92
N SER A 234 -22.76 5.90 26.33
CA SER A 234 -21.62 6.36 25.53
C SER A 234 -20.96 5.27 24.69
N GLU A 235 -21.26 4.00 24.94
CA GLU A 235 -20.66 2.83 24.26
C GLU A 235 -21.62 2.30 23.19
N LYS A 236 -22.04 3.19 22.30
CA LYS A 236 -22.98 2.94 21.21
C LYS A 236 -22.43 3.43 19.89
N TYR A 237 -22.86 2.80 18.80
CA TYR A 237 -22.68 3.29 17.44
C TYR A 237 -24.00 3.86 16.94
N THR A 238 -24.05 5.18 16.77
CA THR A 238 -25.19 5.83 16.13
C THR A 238 -25.22 5.50 14.64
N ILE A 239 -26.34 5.80 13.98
CA ILE A 239 -26.42 5.69 12.51
C ILE A 239 -25.38 6.60 11.82
N ASN A 240 -25.04 7.75 12.40
CA ASN A 240 -24.01 8.63 11.84
C ASN A 240 -22.61 8.02 11.96
N ASP A 241 -22.31 7.32 13.07
CA ASP A 241 -21.04 6.60 13.25
C ASP A 241 -20.92 5.45 12.24
N ALA A 242 -22.00 4.69 12.06
CA ALA A 242 -22.04 3.59 11.08
C ALA A 242 -21.88 4.10 9.63
N ILE A 243 -22.49 5.24 9.29
CA ILE A 243 -22.29 5.91 7.99
C ILE A 243 -20.84 6.37 7.84
N HIS A 244 -20.27 7.01 8.87
CA HIS A 244 -18.89 7.50 8.85
C HIS A 244 -17.86 6.37 8.67
N ILE A 245 -18.07 5.21 9.31
CA ILE A 245 -17.18 4.03 9.19
C ILE A 245 -17.24 3.39 7.79
N VAL A 246 -18.33 3.59 7.05
CA VAL A 246 -18.56 2.98 5.72
C VAL A 246 -18.11 3.89 4.55
N GLN A 247 -17.86 5.18 4.79
CA GLN A 247 -17.50 6.19 3.79
C GLN A 247 -15.98 6.42 3.66
#